data_AF-A0A1G0ZIY3-F1
#
_entry.id   AF-A0A1G0ZIY3-F1
#
_cell.length_a   1.000
_cell.length_b   1.000
_cell.length_c   1.000
_cell.angle_alpha   90.00
_cell.angle_beta   90.00
_cell.angle_gamma   90.00
#
_symmetry.space_group_name_H-M   'P 1'
#
loop_
_entity.id
_entity.type
_entity.pdbx_description
1 polymer ?
#
loop_
_entity_poly.entity_id
_entity_poly.type
_entity_poly.pdbx_seq_one_letter_code
_entity_poly.pdbx_strand_id
1 'polypeptide(L)'
;MSRTKVSINDLDKIIHEPARLVMCGILNEFEEVEFKFLLSTTGLSTGNLVTHLRKMEDAGYLNVKKEFKDRKPCTSYCFTELGLNAYRQHIKNLKNLIG
;
A
#
# COMPACT_ATOMS: atom_id res chain seq x y z
N MET A 1 -1.63 -34.43 2.55
CA MET A 1 -1.67 -33.05 2.02
C MET A 1 -2.58 -32.22 2.91
N SER A 2 -2.01 -31.34 3.73
CA SER A 2 -2.78 -30.44 4.59
C SER A 2 -3.49 -29.43 3.70
N ARG A 3 -4.83 -29.43 3.68
CA ARG A 3 -5.60 -28.37 2.99
C ARG A 3 -5.28 -27.06 3.70
N THR A 4 -4.56 -26.16 3.03
CA THR A 4 -4.34 -24.81 3.55
C THR A 4 -5.70 -24.17 3.85
N LYS A 5 -5.93 -23.84 5.12
CA LYS A 5 -7.21 -23.29 5.60
C LYS A 5 -7.10 -21.77 5.69
N VAL A 6 -6.90 -21.09 4.55
CA VAL A 6 -7.01 -19.62 4.49
C VAL A 6 -8.50 -19.27 4.51
N SER A 7 -8.92 -18.42 5.43
CA SER A 7 -10.28 -17.91 5.56
C SER A 7 -10.43 -16.54 4.92
N ILE A 8 -11.67 -16.12 4.67
CA ILE A 8 -11.97 -14.79 4.12
C ILE A 8 -11.46 -13.64 5.01
N ASN A 9 -11.27 -13.89 6.31
CA ASN A 9 -10.79 -12.91 7.27
C ASN A 9 -9.27 -12.76 7.25
N ASP A 10 -8.54 -13.70 6.64
CA ASP A 10 -7.08 -13.65 6.52
C ASP A 10 -6.63 -12.74 5.37
N LEU A 11 -7.55 -12.39 4.45
CA LEU A 11 -7.30 -11.44 3.38
C LEU A 11 -7.65 -10.03 3.87
N ASP A 12 -6.62 -9.27 4.19
CA ASP A 12 -6.73 -7.85 4.50
C ASP A 12 -7.54 -7.09 3.44
N LYS A 13 -8.74 -6.63 3.78
CA LYS A 13 -9.69 -5.99 2.84
C LYS A 13 -9.25 -4.60 2.40
N ILE A 14 -8.38 -3.94 3.18
CA ILE A 14 -7.78 -2.68 2.75
C ILE A 14 -6.78 -3.02 1.65
N ILE A 15 -5.84 -3.94 1.87
CA ILE A 15 -4.83 -4.26 0.86
C ILE A 15 -5.42 -5.01 -0.35
N HIS A 16 -6.46 -5.82 -0.15
CA HIS A 16 -7.12 -6.64 -1.18
C HIS A 16 -8.04 -5.82 -2.10
N GLU A 17 -7.45 -4.81 -2.72
CA GLU A 17 -8.02 -4.00 -3.79
C GLU A 17 -6.90 -3.72 -4.80
N PRO A 18 -7.12 -3.90 -6.11
CA PRO A 18 -6.03 -3.91 -7.09
C PRO A 18 -5.10 -2.70 -7.03
N ALA A 19 -5.65 -1.48 -6.93
CA ALA A 19 -4.82 -0.27 -6.88
C ALA A 19 -3.95 -0.26 -5.61
N ARG A 20 -4.54 -0.52 -4.43
CA ARG A 20 -3.80 -0.59 -3.15
C ARG A 20 -2.76 -1.70 -3.14
N LEU A 21 -3.03 -2.86 -3.71
CA LEU A 21 -2.04 -3.93 -3.80
C LEU A 21 -0.82 -3.52 -4.65
N VAL A 22 -1.04 -2.88 -5.80
CA VAL A 22 0.05 -2.35 -6.64
C VAL A 22 0.84 -1.27 -5.90
N MET A 23 0.16 -0.33 -5.23
CA MET A 23 0.83 0.70 -4.42
C MET A 23 1.66 0.09 -3.29
N CYS A 24 1.15 -0.91 -2.57
CA CYS A 24 1.89 -1.63 -1.55
C CYS A 24 3.15 -2.30 -2.12
N GLY A 25 3.06 -2.89 -3.31
CA GLY A 25 4.22 -3.44 -4.02
C GLY A 25 5.29 -2.39 -4.28
N ILE A 26 4.90 -1.22 -4.78
CA ILE A 26 5.83 -0.11 -5.02
C ILE A 26 6.44 0.37 -3.69
N LEU A 27 5.61 0.66 -2.69
CA LEU A 27 6.02 1.17 -1.37
C LEU A 27 6.94 0.19 -0.61
N ASN A 28 6.90 -1.11 -0.92
CA ASN A 28 7.77 -2.09 -0.30
C ASN A 28 9.22 -2.01 -0.80
N GLU A 29 9.44 -1.47 -2.00
CA GLU A 29 10.76 -1.39 -2.63
C GLU A 29 11.55 -0.13 -2.24
N PHE A 30 10.90 0.82 -1.55
CA PHE A 30 11.49 2.11 -1.19
C PHE A 30 11.18 2.46 0.26
N GLU A 31 12.09 3.19 0.91
CA GLU A 31 11.84 3.72 2.26
C GLU A 31 10.76 4.80 2.27
N GLU A 32 10.69 5.61 1.21
CA GLU A 32 9.75 6.71 1.05
C GLU A 32 9.49 6.95 -0.45
N VAL A 33 8.23 7.18 -0.84
CA VAL A 33 7.83 7.35 -2.25
C VAL A 33 7.04 8.65 -2.43
N GLU A 34 7.47 9.51 -3.35
CA GLU A 34 6.77 10.74 -3.70
C GLU A 34 5.42 10.47 -4.40
N PHE A 35 4.40 11.29 -4.10
CA PHE A 35 3.07 11.20 -4.72
C PHE A 35 3.14 11.17 -6.26
N LYS A 36 4.01 12.01 -6.84
CA LYS A 36 4.15 12.09 -8.31
C LYS A 36 4.67 10.80 -8.91
N PHE A 37 5.59 10.12 -8.21
CA PHE A 37 6.10 8.82 -8.63
C PHE A 37 5.01 7.75 -8.56
N LEU A 38 4.24 7.71 -7.47
CA LEU A 38 3.07 6.81 -7.37
C LEU A 38 2.07 7.08 -8.49
N LEU A 39 1.78 8.35 -8.79
CA LEU A 39 0.87 8.73 -9.87
C LEU A 39 1.35 8.25 -11.24
N SER A 40 2.62 8.47 -11.57
CA SER A 40 3.18 8.04 -12.86
C SER A 40 3.28 6.52 -12.97
N THR A 41 3.65 5.83 -11.90
CA THR A 41 3.91 4.39 -11.94
C THR A 41 2.63 3.57 -11.89
N THR A 42 1.60 4.04 -11.18
CA THR A 42 0.30 3.34 -11.10
C THR A 42 -0.63 3.62 -12.28
N GLY A 43 -0.43 4.73 -13.00
CA GLY A 43 -1.32 5.16 -14.08
C GLY A 43 -2.72 5.58 -13.63
N LEU A 44 -2.93 5.74 -12.31
CA LEU A 44 -4.21 6.16 -11.75
C LEU A 44 -4.48 7.65 -12.04
N SER A 45 -5.75 8.03 -12.01
CA SER A 45 -6.10 9.44 -11.91
C SER A 45 -5.70 9.99 -10.54
N THR A 46 -5.43 11.29 -10.46
CA THR A 46 -5.12 11.99 -9.20
C THR A 46 -6.20 11.72 -8.14
N GLY A 47 -7.48 11.77 -8.52
CA GLY A 47 -8.60 11.55 -7.61
C GLY A 47 -8.64 10.12 -7.05
N ASN A 48 -8.39 9.12 -7.90
CA ASN A 48 -8.32 7.73 -7.46
C ASN A 48 -7.14 7.55 -6.50
N LEU A 49 -5.94 7.97 -6.89
CA LEU A 49 -4.75 7.81 -6.07
C LEU A 49 -4.92 8.45 -4.68
N VAL A 50 -5.42 9.68 -4.61
CA VAL A 50 -5.72 10.36 -3.33
C VAL A 50 -6.72 9.57 -2.49
N THR A 51 -7.76 9.02 -3.11
CA THR A 51 -8.79 8.25 -2.41
C THR A 51 -8.20 6.96 -1.82
N HIS A 52 -7.34 6.25 -2.56
CA HIS A 52 -6.72 5.03 -2.04
C HIS A 52 -5.68 5.32 -0.97
N LEU A 53 -4.84 6.34 -1.15
CA LEU A 53 -3.83 6.76 -0.16
C LEU A 53 -4.49 7.14 1.16
N ARG A 54 -5.56 7.97 1.13
CA ARG A 54 -6.32 8.32 2.33
C ARG A 54 -6.89 7.09 3.04
N LYS A 55 -7.46 6.13 2.30
CA LYS A 55 -7.95 4.87 2.91
C LYS A 55 -6.84 4.07 3.60
N MET A 56 -5.62 4.09 3.07
CA MET A 56 -4.48 3.42 3.69
C MET A 56 -3.94 4.21 4.88
N GLU A 57 -3.92 5.55 4.82
CA GLU A 57 -3.59 6.44 5.94
C GLU A 57 -4.59 6.27 7.09
N ASP A 58 -5.90 6.28 6.80
CA ASP A 58 -6.98 6.09 7.79
C ASP A 58 -6.91 4.71 8.46
N ALA A 59 -6.44 3.69 7.73
CA ALA A 59 -6.16 2.35 8.28
C ALA A 59 -4.86 2.28 9.08
N GLY A 60 -4.09 3.37 9.14
CA GLY A 60 -2.81 3.46 9.83
C GLY A 60 -1.68 2.72 9.10
N TYR A 61 -1.82 2.44 7.80
CA TYR A 61 -0.82 1.69 7.03
C TYR A 61 0.26 2.57 6.43
N LEU A 62 -0.02 3.86 6.24
CA LEU A 62 0.92 4.81 5.66
C LEU A 62 1.19 5.96 6.61
N ASN A 63 2.45 6.38 6.64
CA ASN A 63 2.83 7.71 7.08
C ASN A 63 2.85 8.63 5.86
N VAL A 64 2.39 9.87 6.05
CA VAL A 64 2.47 10.94 5.05
C VAL A 64 3.46 12.00 5.52
N LYS A 65 4.40 12.35 4.66
CA LYS A 65 5.35 13.43 4.90
C LYS A 65 5.10 14.55 3.91
N LYS A 66 4.99 15.77 4.41
CA LYS A 66 4.78 16.99 3.63
C LYS A 66 5.95 17.93 3.87
N GLU A 67 6.69 18.24 2.83
CA GLU A 67 7.88 19.08 2.89
C GLU A 67 7.97 20.01 1.68
N PHE A 68 8.90 20.97 1.72
CA PHE A 68 9.23 21.80 0.57
C PHE A 68 10.56 21.36 -0.02
N LYS A 69 10.53 20.85 -1.25
CA LYS A 69 11.72 20.49 -2.03
C LYS A 69 11.83 21.48 -3.20
N ASP A 70 12.95 22.18 -3.31
CA ASP A 70 13.17 23.21 -4.33
C ASP A 70 12.06 24.29 -4.39
N ARG A 71 11.64 24.77 -3.23
CA ARG A 71 10.53 25.75 -3.05
C ARG A 71 9.17 25.26 -3.56
N LYS A 72 9.00 23.95 -3.78
CA LYS A 72 7.72 23.34 -4.17
C LYS A 72 7.24 22.37 -3.08
N PRO A 73 5.93 22.36 -2.77
CA PRO A 73 5.39 21.35 -1.86
C PRO A 73 5.57 19.96 -2.47
N CYS A 74 6.16 19.06 -1.69
CA CYS A 74 6.30 17.65 -1.98
C CYS A 74 5.54 16.85 -0.91
N THR A 75 4.84 15.81 -1.34
CA THR A 75 4.19 14.87 -0.45
C THR A 75 4.68 13.48 -0.77
N SER A 76 5.09 12.76 0.25
CA SER A 76 5.65 11.42 0.16
C SER A 76 5.02 10.49 1.17
N TYR A 77 5.05 9.20 0.86
CA TYR A 77 4.40 8.15 1.63
C TYR A 77 5.37 7.02 1.89
N CYS A 78 5.29 6.45 3.08
CA CYS A 78 5.99 5.24 3.45
C CYS A 78 5.08 4.36 4.30
N PHE A 79 5.42 3.07 4.40
CA PHE A 79 4.70 2.21 5.34
C PHE A 79 4.94 2.64 6.78
N THR A 80 3.91 2.53 7.61
CA THR A 80 4.08 2.36 9.05
C THR A 80 4.54 0.93 9.33
N GLU A 81 5.00 0.65 10.55
CA GLU A 81 5.25 -0.72 10.99
C GLU A 81 3.98 -1.60 10.86
N LEU A 82 2.82 -1.05 11.19
CA LEU A 82 1.52 -1.72 11.04
C LEU A 82 1.24 -2.07 9.57
N GLY A 83 1.39 -1.10 8.66
CA GLY A 83 1.13 -1.29 7.23
C GLY A 83 2.09 -2.27 6.58
N LEU A 84 3.38 -2.22 6.92
CA LEU A 84 4.38 -3.15 6.41
C LEU A 84 4.07 -4.59 6.85
N ASN A 85 3.71 -4.77 8.13
CA ASN A 85 3.34 -6.08 8.67
C ASN A 85 2.03 -6.59 8.03
N ALA A 86 1.03 -5.72 7.86
CA ALA A 86 -0.22 -6.06 7.19
C ALA A 86 0.03 -6.51 5.74
N TYR A 87 0.87 -5.79 4.99
CA TYR A 87 1.25 -6.15 3.62
C TYR A 87 1.97 -7.50 3.56
N ARG A 88 3.00 -7.71 4.39
CA ARG A 88 3.75 -8.97 4.43
C ARG A 88 2.85 -10.15 4.79
N GLN A 89 1.97 -9.98 5.77
CA GLN A 89 1.01 -11.01 6.17
C GLN A 89 -0.02 -11.28 5.07
N HIS A 90 -0.50 -10.24 4.38
CA HIS A 90 -1.41 -10.39 3.26
C HIS A 90 -0.79 -11.19 2.12
N ILE A 91 0.44 -10.86 1.71
CA ILE A 91 1.17 -11.62 0.68
C ILE A 91 1.41 -13.08 1.10
N LYS A 92 1.76 -13.32 2.37
CA LYS A 92 1.90 -14.68 2.92
C LYS A 92 0.59 -15.47 2.81
N ASN A 93 -0.53 -14.85 3.20
CA ASN A 93 -1.85 -15.48 3.13
C ASN A 93 -2.29 -15.73 1.69
N LEU A 94 -2.00 -14.82 0.76
CA LEU A 94 -2.23 -15.02 -0.68
C LEU A 94 -1.40 -16.18 -1.22
N LYS A 95 -0.10 -16.26 -0.91
CA LYS A 95 0.76 -17.39 -1.31
C LYS A 95 0.21 -18.72 -0.82
N ASN A 96 -0.13 -18.79 0.46
CA ASN A 96 -0.74 -19.98 1.06
C ASN A 96 -2.06 -20.39 0.38
N LEU A 97 -2.87 -19.42 -0.09
CA LEU A 97 -4.12 -19.68 -0.80
C LEU A 97 -3.88 -20.24 -2.21
N ILE A 98 -2.87 -19.74 -2.92
CA ILE A 98 -2.61 -20.10 -4.32
C ILE A 98 -1.64 -21.28 -4.51
N GLY A 99 -0.81 -21.60 -3.51
CA GLY A 99 0.17 -22.69 -3.54
C GLY A 99 1.60 -22.22 -3.41
#